data_AF-A0A8S9LSS2-F1
#
_entry.id   AF-A0A8S9LSS2-F1
#
_cell.length_a   1.000
_cell.length_b   1.000
_cell.length_c   1.000
_cell.angle_alpha   90.00
_cell.angle_beta   90.00
_cell.angle_gamma   90.00
#
_symmetry.space_group_name_H-M   'P 1'
#
loop_
_entity.id
_entity.type
_entity.pdbx_description
1 polymer ?
#
loop_
_entity_poly.entity_id
_entity_poly.type
_entity_poly.pdbx_seq_one_letter_code
_entity_poly.pdbx_strand_id
1 'polypeptide(L)'
;MYGHDDDVDHISQGFEIDWCNHLSTLSSPLEILRIFADTDLEERSIELAIRRLNVLLSDHTSKKVVVIVGFSDETAPATAHFLP
;
A
#
# COMPACT_ATOMS: atom_id res chain seq x y z
N MET A 1 16.27 22.28 41.78
CA MET A 1 15.76 20.97 41.34
C MET A 1 15.20 21.18 39.94
N TYR A 2 16.06 21.17 38.93
CA TYR A 2 15.61 21.23 37.53
C TYR A 2 15.21 19.82 37.12
N GLY A 3 13.96 19.65 36.68
CA GLY A 3 13.44 18.40 36.17
C GLY A 3 14.27 17.95 34.98
N HIS A 4 14.61 16.66 34.98
CA HIS A 4 15.27 15.99 33.87
C HIS A 4 14.18 15.68 32.84
N ASP A 5 13.88 16.64 31.97
CA ASP A 5 12.92 16.49 30.87
C ASP A 5 13.55 15.77 29.65
N ASP A 6 14.83 15.35 29.72
CA ASP A 6 15.56 14.70 28.61
C ASP A 6 15.21 13.21 28.42
N ASP A 7 14.60 12.56 29.41
CA ASP A 7 14.26 11.12 29.35
C ASP A 7 13.07 10.83 28.43
N VAL A 8 12.14 11.78 28.28
CA VAL A 8 10.87 11.56 27.58
C VAL A 8 11.09 11.46 26.06
N ASP A 9 12.02 12.24 25.51
CA ASP A 9 12.35 12.20 24.08
C ASP A 9 13.11 10.93 23.69
N HIS A 10 13.96 10.39 24.57
CA HIS A 10 14.71 9.15 24.29
C HIS A 10 13.79 7.92 24.23
N ILE A 11 12.79 7.85 25.10
CA ILE A 11 11.83 6.73 25.13
C ILE A 11 10.93 6.75 23.88
N SER A 12 10.47 7.94 23.45
CA SER A 12 9.70 8.10 22.21
C SER A 12 10.47 7.60 20.99
N GLN A 13 11.74 7.98 20.89
CA GLN A 13 12.57 7.61 19.75
C GLN A 13 12.86 6.11 19.69
N GLY A 14 13.03 5.46 20.84
CA GLY A 14 13.18 4.00 20.92
C GLY A 14 11.93 3.26 20.42
N PHE A 15 10.75 3.70 20.85
CA PHE A 15 9.48 3.13 20.37
C PHE A 15 9.30 3.30 18.86
N GLU A 16 9.59 4.47 18.30
CA GLU A 16 9.47 4.72 16.86
C GLU A 16 10.37 3.81 16.02
N ILE A 17 11.59 3.53 16.51
CA ILE A 17 12.53 2.61 15.87
C ILE A 17 11.99 1.18 15.91
N ASP A 18 11.58 0.69 17.08
CA ASP A 18 11.00 -0.65 17.23
C ASP A 18 9.74 -0.80 16.38
N TRP A 19 8.91 0.23 16.31
CA TRP A 19 7.70 0.26 15.49
C TRP A 19 8.03 0.20 13.99
N CYS A 20 8.97 1.02 13.53
CA CYS A 20 9.43 0.96 12.14
C CYS A 20 10.05 -0.39 11.79
N ASN A 21 10.81 -0.99 12.70
CA ASN A 21 11.38 -2.33 12.51
C ASN A 21 10.27 -3.37 12.39
N HIS A 22 9.28 -3.34 13.28
CA HIS A 22 8.12 -4.23 13.22
C HIS A 22 7.39 -4.11 11.87
N LEU A 23 7.03 -2.89 11.47
CA LEU A 23 6.38 -2.62 10.17
C LEU A 23 7.22 -3.02 8.97
N SER A 24 8.56 -3.00 9.09
CA SER A 24 9.46 -3.42 8.03
C SER A 24 9.50 -4.93 7.84
N THR A 25 9.23 -5.71 8.89
CA THR A 25 9.09 -7.17 8.78
C THR A 25 7.81 -7.61 8.07
N LEU A 26 6.79 -6.74 8.07
CA LEU A 26 5.53 -7.00 7.38
C LEU A 26 5.72 -6.80 5.88
N SER A 27 5.41 -7.85 5.12
CA SER A 27 5.54 -7.85 3.66
C SER A 27 4.20 -7.66 2.97
N SER A 28 3.09 -7.97 3.65
CA SER A 28 1.75 -7.80 3.08
C SER A 28 1.11 -6.49 3.54
N PRO A 29 0.59 -5.68 2.60
CA PRO A 29 -0.27 -4.53 2.91
C PRO A 29 -1.44 -4.87 3.85
N LEU A 30 -1.98 -6.09 3.74
CA LEU A 30 -3.12 -6.54 4.56
C LEU A 30 -2.75 -6.74 6.04
N GLU A 31 -1.51 -7.15 6.33
CA GLU A 31 -1.07 -7.32 7.73
C GLU A 31 -1.02 -5.96 8.44
N ILE A 32 -0.51 -4.93 7.75
CA ILE A 32 -0.48 -3.56 8.26
C ILE A 32 -1.91 -3.03 8.47
N LEU A 33 -2.80 -3.25 7.50
CA LEU A 33 -4.22 -2.86 7.63
C LEU A 33 -4.95 -3.56 8.77
N ARG A 34 -4.59 -4.82 9.06
CA ARG A 34 -5.18 -5.56 10.18
C ARG A 34 -4.80 -4.95 11.53
N ILE A 35 -3.55 -4.51 11.68
CA ILE A 35 -3.10 -3.81 12.89
C ILE A 35 -3.95 -2.56 13.12
N PHE A 36 -4.20 -1.76 12.08
CA PHE A 36 -5.07 -0.58 12.17
C PHE A 36 -6.52 -0.88 12.58
N ALA A 37 -7.05 -2.01 12.14
CA ALA A 37 -8.43 -2.39 12.43
C ALA A 37 -8.60 -2.97 13.84
N ASP A 38 -7.54 -3.58 14.38
CA ASP A 38 -7.57 -4.33 15.65
C ASP A 38 -7.04 -3.52 16.84
N THR A 39 -6.23 -2.49 16.59
CA THR A 39 -5.51 -1.75 17.65
C THR A 39 -5.83 -0.26 17.58
N ASP A 40 -6.12 0.34 18.74
CA ASP A 40 -6.14 1.79 18.89
C ASP A 40 -4.69 2.29 18.93
N LEU A 41 -4.25 2.97 17.88
CA LEU A 41 -2.88 3.44 17.71
C LEU A 41 -2.81 4.96 17.87
N GLU A 42 -1.71 5.44 18.45
CA GLU A 42 -1.44 6.87 18.52
C GLU A 42 -1.16 7.45 17.12
N GLU A 43 -1.44 8.74 16.93
CA GLU A 43 -1.36 9.42 15.63
C GLU A 43 0.00 9.22 14.93
N ARG A 44 1.11 9.31 15.68
CA ARG A 44 2.45 9.07 15.13
C ARG A 44 2.67 7.63 14.64
N SER A 45 2.17 6.64 15.37
CA SER A 45 2.24 5.24 14.97
C SER A 45 1.46 4.99 13.68
N ILE A 46 0.31 5.67 13.55
CA ILE A 46 -0.54 5.63 12.36
C ILE A 46 0.22 6.22 11.16
N GLU A 47 0.84 7.39 11.31
CA GLU A 47 1.60 8.03 10.23
C GLU A 47 2.74 7.13 9.70
N LEU A 48 3.51 6.51 10.61
CA LEU A 48 4.60 5.60 10.24
C LEU A 48 4.09 4.38 9.47
N ALA A 49 2.98 3.79 9.92
CA ALA A 49 2.36 2.64 9.26
C ALA A 49 1.78 3.01 7.88
N ILE A 50 1.15 4.18 7.72
CA ILE A 50 0.67 4.69 6.43
C ILE A 50 1.83 4.88 5.45
N ARG A 51 2.95 5.46 5.90
CA ARG A 51 4.15 5.62 5.05
C ARG A 51 4.67 4.27 4.55
N ARG A 52 4.75 3.26 5.43
CA ARG A 52 5.17 1.92 5.03
C ARG A 52 4.21 1.27 4.04
N LEU A 53 2.90 1.39 4.28
CA LEU A 53 1.87 0.89 3.39
C LEU A 53 1.98 1.50 1.98
N ASN A 54 2.21 2.82 1.89
CA ASN A 54 2.42 3.51 0.61
C ASN A 54 3.63 2.97 -0.16
N VAL A 55 4.74 2.66 0.53
CA VAL A 55 5.92 2.05 -0.11
C VAL A 55 5.58 0.69 -0.71
N LEU A 56 4.90 -0.18 0.06
CA LEU A 56 4.52 -1.51 -0.42
C LEU A 56 3.55 -1.43 -1.60
N LEU A 57 2.53 -0.56 -1.53
CA LEU A 57 1.57 -0.39 -2.61
C LEU A 57 2.19 0.22 -3.86
N SER A 58 3.16 1.13 -3.70
CA SER A 58 3.90 1.72 -4.82
C SER A 58 4.77 0.67 -5.52
N ASP A 59 5.44 -0.21 -4.78
CA ASP A 59 6.21 -1.32 -5.35
C ASP A 59 5.31 -2.26 -6.18
N HIS A 60 4.13 -2.60 -5.64
CA HIS A 60 3.15 -3.46 -6.32
C HIS A 60 2.58 -2.82 -7.60
N THR A 61 2.39 -1.50 -7.62
CA THR A 61 1.82 -0.76 -8.77
C THR A 61 2.88 -0.30 -9.79
N SER A 62 4.16 -0.31 -9.43
CA SER A 62 5.28 0.05 -10.32
C SER A 62 5.47 -0.92 -11.49
N LYS A 63 4.88 -2.13 -11.41
CA LYS A 63 4.72 -3.02 -12.57
C LYS A 63 3.62 -2.47 -13.48
N LYS A 64 3.98 -1.48 -14.31
CA LYS A 64 3.15 -0.95 -15.40
C LYS A 64 2.85 -2.06 -16.41
N VAL A 65 1.77 -2.82 -16.19
CA VAL A 65 1.28 -3.79 -17.18
C VAL A 65 0.62 -3.01 -18.30
N VAL A 66 1.24 -3.03 -19.48
CA VAL A 66 0.62 -2.52 -20.71
C VAL A 66 -0.48 -3.49 -21.08
N VAL A 67 -1.73 -3.13 -20.81
CA VAL A 67 -2.89 -3.89 -21.28
C VAL A 67 -3.20 -3.42 -22.70
N ILE A 68 -2.82 -4.23 -23.68
CA ILE A 68 -3.22 -4.01 -25.07
C ILE A 68 -4.64 -4.54 -25.24
N VAL A 69 -5.62 -3.65 -25.31
CA VAL A 69 -6.99 -3.99 -25.68
C VAL A 69 -7.06 -4.10 -27.20
N GLY A 70 -7.01 -5.33 -27.72
CA GLY A 70 -7.23 -5.60 -29.13
C GLY A 70 -8.72 -5.69 -29.43
N PHE A 71 -9.20 -4.90 -30.39
CA PHE A 71 -10.52 -5.10 -30.99
C PHE A 71 -10.36 -6.07 -32.16
N SER A 72 -10.96 -7.26 -32.05
CA SER A 72 -11.13 -8.14 -33.21
C SER A 72 -12.24 -7.55 -34.09
N ASP A 73 -11.84 -6.87 -35.16
CA ASP A 73 -12.75 -6.54 -36.26
C ASP A 73 -13.03 -7.84 -37.03
N GLU A 74 -14.09 -8.55 -36.63
CA GLU A 74 -14.64 -9.63 -37.45
C GLU A 74 -15.52 -9.01 -38.53
N THR A 75 -14.89 -8.63 -39.63
CA THR A 75 -15.57 -8.24 -40.88
C THR A 75 -16.05 -9.50 -41.60
N ALA A 76 -17.34 -9.83 -41.45
CA ALA A 76 -18.01 -10.79 -42.32
C ALA A 76 -18.62 -10.05 -43.54
N PRO A 77 -18.25 -10.38 -44.80
CA PRO A 77 -18.96 -9.84 -45.96
C PRO A 77 -20.36 -10.46 -46.03
N ALA A 78 -21.39 -9.63 -45.93
CA ALA A 78 -22.76 -10.05 -46.18
C ALA A 78 -22.88 -10.48 -47.66
N THR A 79 -22.87 -11.79 -47.90
CA THR A 79 -23.22 -12.38 -49.20
C THR A 79 -24.68 -12.04 -49.49
N ALA A 80 -24.91 -11.00 -50.30
CA ALA A 80 -26.21 -10.69 -50.86
C ALA A 80 -26.56 -11.73 -51.92
N HIS A 81 -27.16 -12.84 -51.50
CA HIS A 81 -27.89 -13.74 -52.39
C HIS A 81 -29.19 -13.06 -52.81
N PHE A 82 -29.16 -12.29 -53.89
CA PHE A 82 -30.35 -12.01 -54.69
C PHE A 82 -30.56 -13.19 -55.64
N LEU A 83 -31.53 -14.04 -55.34
CA LEU A 83 -32.02 -15.09 -56.25
C LEU A 83 -33.07 -14.49 -57.21
N PRO A 84 -33.21 -15.07 -58.42
CA PRO A 84 -33.80 -14.42 -59.60
C PRO A 84 -35.30 -14.14 -59.53
#